data_AF-A0A1H0EYK5-F1
#
_entry.id   AF-A0A1H0EYK5-F1
#
_cell.length_a   1.000
_cell.length_b   1.000
_cell.length_c   1.000
_cell.angle_alpha   90.00
_cell.angle_beta   90.00
_cell.angle_gamma   90.00
#
_symmetry.space_group_name_H-M   'P 1'
#
loop_
_entity.id
_entity.type
_entity.pdbx_description
1 polymer ?
#
loop_
_entity_poly.entity_id
_entity_poly.type
_entity_poly.pdbx_seq_one_letter_code
_entity_poly.pdbx_strand_id
1 'polypeptide(L)'
;MAKYEKSIIGEFEEVVNHLQNDIGNSGISMKLVDESNYTIGDTKIAVRVYDKYFMRNGNRASLSLTVVGYNSNIFISAIGAGGGQGVFLNFSLGAEDDIVAIVQRSIEQIE
;
A
#
# COMPACT_ATOMS: atom_id res chain seq x y z
N MET A 1 8.94 -9.60 -3.61
CA MET A 1 8.56 -8.21 -3.94
C MET A 1 7.37 -8.28 -4.89
N ALA A 2 6.29 -7.60 -4.55
CA ALA A 2 5.08 -7.50 -5.36
C ALA A 2 4.79 -6.02 -5.66
N LYS A 3 4.12 -5.73 -6.78
CA LYS A 3 3.78 -4.36 -7.17
C LYS A 3 2.42 -4.29 -7.83
N TYR A 4 1.64 -3.28 -7.45
CA TYR A 4 0.41 -2.88 -8.11
C TYR A 4 0.48 -1.39 -8.42
N GLU A 5 0.16 -1.03 -9.67
CA GLU A 5 0.11 0.36 -10.11
C GLU A 5 -1.16 0.57 -10.92
N LYS A 6 -1.85 1.69 -10.67
CA LYS A 6 -3.08 2.04 -11.39
C LYS A 6 -3.27 3.54 -11.44
N SER A 7 -3.88 4.01 -12.53
CA SER A 7 -4.41 5.36 -12.63
C SER A 7 -5.94 5.32 -12.62
N ILE A 8 -6.56 6.18 -11.83
CA ILE A 8 -8.02 6.34 -11.75
C ILE A 8 -8.40 7.82 -11.80
N ILE A 9 -9.69 8.08 -11.96
CA ILE A 9 -10.27 9.42 -11.82
C ILE A 9 -10.98 9.52 -10.48
N GLY A 10 -10.69 10.57 -9.70
CA GLY A 10 -11.32 10.77 -8.39
C GLY A 10 -10.83 12.03 -7.69
N GLU A 11 -11.29 12.22 -6.45
CA GLU A 11 -10.76 13.24 -5.55
C GLU A 11 -9.63 12.65 -4.70
N PHE A 12 -8.51 13.38 -4.58
CA PHE A 12 -7.29 12.86 -3.99
C PHE A 12 -7.45 12.47 -2.51
N GLU A 13 -8.07 13.33 -1.69
CA GLU A 13 -8.25 13.06 -0.26
C GLU A 13 -9.22 11.88 -0.05
N GLU A 14 -10.28 11.78 -0.84
CA GLU A 14 -11.21 10.64 -0.80
C GLU A 14 -10.51 9.32 -1.08
N VAL A 15 -9.67 9.26 -2.13
CA VAL A 15 -8.92 8.03 -2.47
C VAL A 15 -7.90 7.69 -1.40
N VAL A 16 -7.16 8.67 -0.88
CA VAL A 16 -6.18 8.43 0.20
C VAL A 16 -6.87 7.94 1.47
N ASN A 17 -7.99 8.56 1.86
CA ASN A 17 -8.75 8.16 3.04
C ASN A 17 -9.36 6.77 2.89
N HIS A 18 -9.92 6.45 1.71
CA HIS A 18 -10.45 5.13 1.40
C HIS A 18 -9.37 4.04 1.54
N LEU A 19 -8.22 4.23 0.88
CA LEU A 19 -7.08 3.33 0.98
C LEU A 19 -6.58 3.18 2.41
N GLN A 20 -6.43 4.28 3.15
CA GLN A 20 -5.95 4.25 4.53
C GLN A 20 -6.89 3.46 5.45
N ASN A 21 -8.20 3.63 5.30
CA ASN A 21 -9.20 2.91 6.07
C ASN A 21 -9.20 1.41 5.74
N ASP A 22 -9.21 1.05 4.46
CA ASP A 22 -9.22 -0.35 4.03
C ASP A 22 -7.94 -1.09 4.43
N ILE A 23 -6.78 -0.45 4.22
CA ILE A 23 -5.49 -1.02 4.64
C ILE A 23 -5.47 -1.18 6.16
N GLY A 24 -5.80 -0.12 6.91
CA GLY A 24 -5.81 -0.16 8.37
C GLY A 24 -6.73 -1.25 8.95
N ASN A 25 -7.86 -1.52 8.30
CA ASN A 25 -8.84 -2.52 8.73
C ASN A 25 -8.60 -3.92 8.14
N SER A 26 -7.60 -4.10 7.27
CA SER A 26 -7.33 -5.37 6.57
C SER A 26 -6.79 -6.51 7.46
N GLY A 27 -6.45 -6.23 8.72
CA GLY A 27 -6.09 -7.27 9.68
C GLY A 27 -5.42 -6.77 10.96
N ILE A 28 -5.48 -7.59 12.00
CA ILE A 28 -5.03 -7.26 13.37
C ILE A 28 -3.57 -6.82 13.46
N SER A 29 -2.69 -7.36 12.59
CA SER A 29 -1.26 -7.06 12.60
C SER A 29 -0.84 -5.93 11.66
N MET A 30 -1.78 -5.32 10.91
CA MET A 30 -1.49 -4.21 10.02
C MET A 30 -1.25 -2.94 10.84
N LYS A 31 -0.13 -2.27 10.58
CA LYS A 31 0.23 -1.04 11.29
C LYS A 31 0.76 0.00 10.32
N LEU A 32 0.21 1.22 10.38
CA LEU A 32 0.86 2.40 9.79
C LEU A 32 2.16 2.69 10.56
N VAL A 33 3.28 2.59 9.87
CA VAL A 33 4.63 2.82 10.40
C VAL A 33 4.97 4.29 10.32
N ASP A 34 4.74 4.90 9.16
CA ASP A 34 5.01 6.31 8.91
C ASP A 34 4.20 6.84 7.72
N GLU A 35 4.07 8.16 7.65
CA GLU A 35 3.37 8.84 6.57
C GLU A 35 4.02 10.19 6.22
N SER A 36 3.83 10.60 4.96
CA SER A 36 4.20 11.93 4.50
C SER A 36 3.16 12.43 3.51
N ASN A 37 2.80 13.71 3.62
CA ASN A 37 1.96 14.40 2.66
C ASN A 37 2.74 15.61 2.14
N TYR A 38 2.79 15.77 0.82
CA TYR A 38 3.53 16.85 0.17
C TYR A 38 2.72 17.40 -1.00
N THR A 39 2.77 18.72 -1.17
CA THR A 39 2.07 19.40 -2.26
C THR A 39 3.05 20.32 -2.98
N ILE A 40 3.07 20.24 -4.31
CA ILE A 40 3.85 21.12 -5.18
C ILE A 40 2.97 21.59 -6.34
N GLY A 41 2.66 22.89 -6.36
CA GLY A 41 1.67 23.43 -7.29
C GLY A 41 0.33 22.71 -7.12
N ASP A 42 -0.21 22.20 -8.22
CA ASP A 42 -1.46 21.45 -8.26
C ASP A 42 -1.28 19.93 -8.06
N THR A 43 -0.05 19.48 -7.78
CA THR A 43 0.26 18.07 -7.52
C THR A 43 0.26 17.79 -6.03
N LYS A 44 -0.56 16.83 -5.59
CA LYS A 44 -0.59 16.31 -4.23
C LYS A 44 0.06 14.92 -4.20
N ILE A 45 0.81 14.62 -3.14
CA ILE A 45 1.49 13.34 -2.96
C ILE A 45 1.25 12.87 -1.53
N ALA A 46 0.76 11.64 -1.39
CA ALA A 46 0.66 10.95 -0.11
C ALA A 46 1.54 9.70 -0.15
N VAL A 47 2.46 9.60 0.80
CA VAL A 47 3.28 8.41 1.04
C VAL A 47 2.82 7.80 2.35
N ARG A 48 2.62 6.48 2.36
CA ARG A 48 2.31 5.70 3.55
C ARG A 48 3.19 4.47 3.57
N VAL A 49 3.69 4.12 4.76
CA VAL A 49 4.42 2.88 4.98
C VAL A 49 3.65 2.06 6.00
N TYR A 50 3.29 0.84 5.64
CA TYR A 50 2.63 -0.10 6.53
C TYR A 50 3.49 -1.33 6.74
N ASP A 51 3.38 -1.92 7.92
CA ASP A 51 3.94 -3.24 8.20
C ASP A 51 2.84 -4.21 8.62
N LYS A 52 2.96 -5.45 8.15
CA LYS A 52 2.10 -6.56 8.56
C LYS A 52 2.94 -7.77 8.97
N TYR A 53 2.64 -8.33 10.14
CA TYR A 53 3.22 -9.59 10.59
C TYR A 53 2.41 -10.78 10.03
N PHE A 54 3.09 -11.74 9.41
CA PHE A 54 2.47 -12.95 8.86
C PHE A 54 2.84 -14.15 9.73
N MET A 55 1.82 -14.67 10.43
CA MET A 55 1.97 -15.81 11.36
C MET A 55 2.45 -17.09 10.65
N ARG A 56 2.04 -17.32 9.39
CA ARG A 56 2.31 -18.56 8.64
C ARG A 56 3.80 -18.89 8.45
N ASN A 57 4.66 -17.88 8.47
CA ASN A 57 6.11 -18.01 8.33
C ASN A 57 6.89 -17.08 9.27
N GLY A 58 6.23 -16.51 10.28
CA GLY A 58 6.85 -15.65 11.29
C GLY A 58 7.65 -14.48 10.71
N ASN A 59 7.25 -13.95 9.55
CA ASN A 59 7.95 -12.83 8.91
C ASN A 59 7.13 -11.54 9.02
N ARG A 60 7.74 -10.42 8.63
CA ARG A 60 7.06 -9.14 8.48
C ARG A 60 7.27 -8.65 7.05
N ALA A 61 6.20 -8.26 6.37
CA ALA A 61 6.30 -7.57 5.10
C ALA A 61 5.86 -6.11 5.27
N SER A 62 6.47 -5.24 4.47
CA SER A 62 6.17 -3.82 4.42
C SER A 62 5.48 -3.48 3.12
N LEU A 63 4.52 -2.58 3.17
CA LEU A 63 3.88 -1.95 2.03
C LEU A 63 4.31 -0.48 1.98
N SER A 64 4.94 -0.08 0.88
CA SER A 64 5.10 1.32 0.53
C SER A 64 4.00 1.69 -0.44
N LEU A 65 3.13 2.61 -0.02
CA LEU A 65 2.04 3.15 -0.82
C LEU A 65 2.38 4.61 -1.16
N THR A 66 2.35 4.93 -2.44
CA THR A 66 2.46 6.30 -2.96
C THR A 66 1.23 6.61 -3.79
N VAL A 67 0.53 7.68 -3.45
CA VAL A 67 -0.61 8.22 -4.20
C VAL A 67 -0.22 9.59 -4.70
N VAL A 68 -0.37 9.84 -6.00
CA VAL A 68 -0.07 11.11 -6.65
C VAL A 68 -1.35 11.61 -7.32
N GLY A 69 -1.81 12.79 -6.93
CA GLY A 69 -2.95 13.47 -7.53
C GLY A 69 -2.52 14.67 -8.36
N TYR A 70 -3.09 14.81 -9.56
CA TYR A 70 -3.02 16.03 -10.37
C TYR A 70 -4.38 16.27 -11.02
N ASN A 71 -5.05 17.36 -10.62
CA ASN A 71 -6.48 17.57 -10.86
C ASN A 71 -7.29 16.37 -10.36
N SER A 72 -8.08 15.74 -11.24
CA SER A 72 -8.83 14.51 -10.93
C SER A 72 -8.09 13.23 -11.26
N ASN A 73 -6.89 13.30 -11.84
CA ASN A 73 -6.11 12.10 -12.17
C ASN A 73 -5.33 11.67 -10.94
N ILE A 74 -5.49 10.41 -10.56
CA ILE A 74 -4.83 9.84 -9.39
C ILE A 74 -4.03 8.62 -9.84
N PHE A 75 -2.72 8.69 -9.65
CA PHE A 75 -1.81 7.55 -9.81
C PHE A 75 -1.52 6.93 -8.45
N ILE A 76 -1.64 5.62 -8.37
CA ILE A 76 -1.41 4.84 -7.16
C ILE A 76 -0.31 3.83 -7.46
N SER A 77 0.71 3.78 -6.61
CA SER A 77 1.76 2.76 -6.62
C SER A 77 1.87 2.11 -5.26
N ALA A 78 1.65 0.80 -5.22
CA ALA A 78 1.74 -0.03 -4.03
C ALA A 78 2.81 -1.10 -4.23
N ILE A 79 3.84 -1.07 -3.39
CA ILE A 79 4.98 -1.98 -3.47
C ILE A 79 5.10 -2.74 -2.15
N GLY A 80 4.94 -4.06 -2.22
CA GLY A 80 5.16 -4.98 -1.11
C GLY A 80 6.60 -5.50 -1.11
N ALA A 81 7.27 -5.43 0.03
CA ALA A 81 8.65 -5.88 0.23
C ALA A 81 8.86 -6.51 1.61
N GLY A 82 10.06 -7.07 1.85
CA GLY A 82 10.49 -7.50 3.19
C GLY A 82 10.00 -8.87 3.66
N GLY A 83 9.17 -9.59 2.89
CA GLY A 83 8.64 -10.89 3.28
C GLY A 83 9.66 -12.04 3.35
N GLY A 84 10.95 -11.83 3.11
CA GLY A 84 11.93 -12.93 3.18
C GLY A 84 12.21 -13.40 4.62
N GLN A 85 12.42 -14.71 4.81
CA GLN A 85 12.99 -15.29 6.03
C GLN A 85 14.40 -15.85 5.72
N GLY A 86 15.45 -15.07 6.05
CA GLY A 86 16.84 -15.51 5.98
C GLY A 86 17.64 -15.02 4.76
N VAL A 87 18.97 -15.02 4.90
CA VAL A 87 19.92 -14.50 3.88
C VAL A 87 20.06 -15.44 2.67
N PHE A 88 19.73 -16.73 2.85
CA PHE A 88 19.99 -17.79 1.87
C PHE A 88 18.75 -18.33 1.15
N LEU A 89 17.53 -18.15 1.69
CA LEU A 89 16.27 -18.61 1.08
C LEU A 89 15.15 -17.60 1.36
N ASN A 90 14.75 -16.83 0.35
CA ASN A 90 13.64 -15.86 0.47
C ASN A 90 12.27 -16.57 0.42
N PHE A 91 11.85 -17.18 1.53
CA PHE A 91 10.55 -17.85 1.61
C PHE A 91 9.46 -16.94 2.21
N SER A 92 8.89 -16.07 1.37
CA SER A 92 7.86 -15.12 1.83
C SER A 92 6.45 -15.67 1.90
N LEU A 93 6.20 -16.84 1.30
CA LEU A 93 4.87 -17.44 1.16
C LEU A 93 3.84 -16.44 0.61
N GLY A 94 4.25 -15.52 -0.27
CA GLY A 94 3.35 -14.51 -0.85
C GLY A 94 2.95 -13.39 0.11
N ALA A 95 3.72 -13.13 1.17
CA ALA A 95 3.44 -12.02 2.09
C ALA A 95 3.39 -10.66 1.39
N GLU A 96 4.29 -10.42 0.43
CA GLU A 96 4.27 -9.19 -0.38
C GLU A 96 3.05 -9.13 -1.31
N ASP A 97 2.67 -10.24 -1.93
CA ASP A 97 1.50 -10.28 -2.80
C ASP A 97 0.21 -10.04 -2.01
N ASP A 98 0.07 -10.65 -0.84
CA ASP A 98 -1.08 -10.47 0.04
C ASP A 98 -1.25 -9.02 0.51
N ILE A 99 -0.16 -8.31 0.79
CA ILE A 99 -0.26 -6.91 1.24
C ILE A 99 -0.63 -5.97 0.10
N VAL A 100 -0.09 -6.22 -1.10
CA VAL A 100 -0.40 -5.45 -2.31
C VAL A 100 -1.84 -5.71 -2.78
N ALA A 101 -2.33 -6.94 -2.66
CA ALA A 101 -3.69 -7.31 -3.06
C ALA A 101 -4.78 -6.56 -2.26
N ILE A 102 -4.48 -6.10 -1.03
CA ILE A 102 -5.39 -5.25 -0.26
C ILE A 102 -5.63 -3.94 -1.00
N VAL A 103 -4.56 -3.29 -1.49
CA VAL A 103 -4.66 -2.05 -2.26
C VAL A 103 -5.45 -2.27 -3.55
N GLN A 104 -5.13 -3.34 -4.28
CA GLN A 104 -5.85 -3.66 -5.51
C GLN A 104 -7.36 -3.79 -5.27
N ARG A 105 -7.76 -4.60 -4.28
CA ARG A 105 -9.18 -4.80 -3.94
C ARG A 105 -9.87 -3.54 -3.44
N SER A 106 -9.14 -2.68 -2.73
CA SER A 106 -9.67 -1.41 -2.24
C SER A 106 -9.98 -0.47 -3.42
N ILE A 107 -9.09 -0.39 -4.42
CA ILE A 107 -9.30 0.42 -5.61
C ILE A 107 -10.39 -0.13 -6.52
N GLU A 108 -10.52 -1.45 -6.64
CA GLU A 108 -11.61 -2.10 -7.41
C GLU A 108 -13.02 -1.79 -6.86
N GLN A 109 -13.15 -1.25 -5.63
CA GLN A 109 -14.45 -0.87 -5.05
C GLN A 109 -14.89 0.55 -5.38
N ILE A 110 -13.96 1.41 -5.80
CA ILE A 110 -14.20 2.84 -6.02
C ILE A 110 -13.94 3.29 -7.45
N GLU A 111 -13.51 2.37 -8.32
CA GLU A 111 -13.53 2.52 -9.77
C GLU A 111 -14.93 2.19 -10.33
#